data_AF-A0A6J4TTC3-F1
#
_entry.id   AF-A0A6J4TTC3-F1
#
_cell.length_a   1.000
_cell.length_b   1.000
_cell.length_c   1.000
_cell.angle_alpha   90.00
_cell.angle_beta   90.00
_cell.angle_gamma   90.00
#
_symmetry.space_group_name_H-M   'P 1'
#
loop_
_entity.id
_entity.type
_entity.pdbx_description
1 polymer ?
#
loop_
_entity_poly.entity_id
_entity_poly.type
_entity_poly.pdbx_seq_one_letter_code
_entity_poly.pdbx_strand_id
1 'polypeptide(L)'
;MNPLQAALEDPATGPARLRELLVHELKRGETELKSKRSGYDEPVCVAFAPGLAALPIPADLRADATATDDRAWRLVAATVLALQTAAELPAPARAGDLELQAGETGGFLTIALGDGDPELAQLAFDEAVAGVDRLRAHALVVPDLQPHDLREPIGAAHPLKVAEAVARLGGDPTDPQSVEQLEDAVYGLLEVQRGRTRPHDDPDPATRVARRILQRLDGMGKWGGFHTDFAHLARGFAGNDRQLADEVGEALIQADLLIEKPSVGQRHVFLNPRKAGEIRRLIDDGTVPAGLRLPRT
;
A
#
# COMPACT_ATOMS: atom_id res chain seq x y z
N MET A 1 -9.23 -30.67 -3.16
CA MET A 1 -8.44 -30.19 -4.30
C MET A 1 -9.12 -28.94 -4.82
N ASN A 2 -8.39 -27.83 -4.87
CA ASN A 2 -8.93 -26.54 -5.30
C ASN A 2 -9.44 -26.63 -6.75
N PRO A 3 -10.63 -26.13 -7.10
CA PRO A 3 -11.14 -26.13 -8.47
C PRO A 3 -10.21 -25.47 -9.51
N LEU A 4 -9.47 -24.42 -9.12
CA LEU A 4 -8.47 -23.78 -9.97
C LEU A 4 -7.30 -24.72 -10.25
N GLN A 5 -6.77 -25.39 -9.22
CA GLN A 5 -5.69 -26.37 -9.37
C GLN A 5 -6.10 -27.53 -10.28
N ALA A 6 -7.30 -28.09 -10.05
CA ALA A 6 -7.84 -29.15 -10.90
C ALA A 6 -7.97 -28.71 -12.38
N ALA A 7 -8.32 -27.45 -12.60
CA ALA A 7 -8.48 -26.90 -13.94
C ALA A 7 -7.13 -26.59 -14.62
N LEU A 8 -6.09 -26.26 -13.87
CA LEU A 8 -4.72 -26.11 -14.38
C LEU A 8 -4.12 -27.44 -14.83
N GLU A 9 -4.51 -28.54 -14.17
CA GLU A 9 -4.11 -29.90 -14.54
C GLU A 9 -4.88 -30.46 -15.75
N ASP A 10 -6.00 -29.84 -16.12
CA ASP A 10 -6.83 -30.25 -17.27
C ASP A 10 -6.52 -29.42 -18.53
N PRO A 11 -5.85 -29.98 -19.55
CA PRO A 11 -5.52 -29.27 -20.79
C PRO A 11 -6.74 -28.80 -21.59
N ALA A 12 -7.93 -29.34 -21.31
CA ALA A 12 -9.16 -28.91 -21.96
C ALA A 12 -9.72 -27.59 -21.37
N THR A 13 -9.21 -27.13 -20.23
CA THR A 13 -9.68 -25.89 -19.60
C THR A 13 -9.24 -24.68 -20.42
N GLY A 14 -10.22 -23.93 -20.92
CA GLY A 14 -9.96 -22.69 -21.66
C GLY A 14 -9.49 -21.52 -20.77
N PRO A 15 -8.74 -20.54 -21.33
CA PRO A 15 -8.20 -19.39 -20.58
C PRO A 15 -9.25 -18.55 -19.86
N ALA A 16 -10.45 -18.39 -20.44
CA ALA A 16 -11.54 -17.66 -19.80
C ALA A 16 -12.00 -18.34 -18.50
N ARG A 17 -12.08 -19.67 -18.51
CA ARG A 17 -12.48 -20.45 -17.34
C ARG A 17 -11.42 -20.37 -16.24
N LEU A 18 -10.13 -20.44 -16.60
CA LEU A 18 -9.04 -20.24 -15.64
C LEU A 18 -9.11 -18.86 -14.98
N ARG A 19 -9.35 -17.80 -15.76
CA ARG A 19 -9.52 -16.44 -15.22
C ARG A 19 -10.70 -16.33 -14.24
N GLU A 20 -11.85 -16.92 -14.56
CA GLU A 20 -12.99 -16.97 -13.65
C GLU A 20 -12.67 -17.70 -12.34
N LEU A 21 -12.04 -18.87 -12.44
CA LEU A 21 -11.64 -19.67 -11.27
C LEU A 21 -10.60 -18.94 -10.41
N LEU A 22 -9.65 -18.25 -11.04
CA LEU A 22 -8.68 -17.42 -10.34
C LEU A 22 -9.35 -16.29 -9.56
N VAL A 23 -10.23 -15.50 -10.19
CA VAL A 23 -10.93 -14.41 -9.49
C VAL A 23 -11.78 -14.94 -8.34
N HIS A 24 -12.45 -16.09 -8.52
CA HIS A 24 -13.18 -16.75 -7.45
C HIS A 24 -12.27 -17.14 -6.28
N GLU A 25 -11.11 -17.72 -6.59
CA GLU A 25 -10.12 -18.14 -5.59
C GLU A 25 -9.52 -16.95 -4.83
N LEU A 26 -9.17 -15.86 -5.52
CA LEU A 26 -8.68 -14.64 -4.88
C LEU A 26 -9.71 -14.03 -3.94
N LYS A 27 -10.99 -14.03 -4.34
CA LYS A 27 -12.10 -13.56 -3.49
C LYS A 27 -12.29 -14.40 -2.22
N ARG A 28 -12.14 -15.72 -2.34
CA ARG A 28 -12.14 -16.64 -1.19
C ARG A 28 -10.98 -16.30 -0.26
N GLY A 29 -9.77 -16.17 -0.80
CA GLY A 29 -8.57 -15.80 -0.04
C GLY A 29 -8.72 -14.48 0.71
N GLU A 30 -9.31 -13.46 0.08
CA GLU A 30 -9.52 -12.14 0.70
C GLU A 30 -10.46 -12.24 1.90
N THR A 31 -11.49 -13.08 1.79
CA THR A 31 -12.41 -13.37 2.90
C THR A 31 -11.68 -14.12 4.02
N GLU A 32 -10.86 -15.11 3.66
CA GLU A 32 -10.11 -15.94 4.60
C GLU A 32 -9.03 -15.15 5.37
N LEU A 33 -8.42 -14.14 4.75
CA LEU A 33 -7.45 -13.27 5.40
C LEU A 33 -8.05 -12.45 6.56
N LYS A 34 -9.36 -12.19 6.55
CA LYS A 34 -10.08 -11.47 7.63
C LYS A 34 -10.26 -12.30 8.92
N SER A 35 -9.98 -13.61 8.87
CA SER A 35 -10.05 -14.50 10.04
C SER A 35 -8.93 -14.23 11.04
N LYS A 36 -8.96 -14.84 12.24
CA LYS A 36 -7.84 -14.77 13.21
C LYS A 36 -6.65 -15.66 12.84
N ARG A 37 -6.91 -16.66 12.02
CA ARG A 37 -6.00 -17.64 11.44
C ARG A 37 -6.52 -17.90 10.03
N SER A 38 -5.64 -17.97 9.05
CA SER A 38 -6.04 -18.05 7.64
C SER A 38 -5.42 -19.25 6.96
N GLY A 39 -6.22 -19.94 6.15
CA GLY A 39 -5.79 -21.02 5.27
C GLY A 39 -5.64 -22.39 5.94
N TYR A 40 -6.18 -22.56 7.15
CA TYR A 40 -6.01 -23.82 7.90
C TYR A 40 -6.88 -24.96 7.36
N ASP A 41 -8.07 -24.65 6.84
CA ASP A 41 -8.92 -25.63 6.14
C ASP A 41 -8.48 -25.77 4.68
N GLU A 42 -8.26 -24.63 4.02
CA GLU A 42 -7.77 -24.56 2.65
C GLU A 42 -6.83 -23.36 2.49
N PRO A 43 -5.52 -23.56 2.23
CA PRO A 43 -4.51 -22.51 2.20
C PRO A 43 -4.89 -21.35 1.27
N VAL A 44 -4.51 -20.13 1.65
CA VAL A 44 -4.70 -18.93 0.83
C VAL A 44 -3.86 -19.05 -0.45
N CYS A 45 -4.45 -18.84 -1.61
CA CYS A 45 -3.75 -18.97 -2.89
C CYS A 45 -3.12 -17.64 -3.33
N VAL A 46 -1.90 -17.71 -3.88
CA VAL A 46 -1.29 -16.67 -4.71
C VAL A 46 -1.01 -17.28 -6.08
N ALA A 47 -1.32 -16.57 -7.17
CA ALA A 47 -1.09 -17.05 -8.52
C ALA A 47 0.12 -16.35 -9.14
N PHE A 48 1.06 -17.12 -9.70
CA PHE A 48 2.25 -16.62 -10.39
C PHE A 48 2.16 -16.88 -11.90
N ALA A 49 2.60 -15.90 -12.67
CA ALA A 49 2.90 -16.00 -14.10
C ALA A 49 4.28 -15.34 -14.35
N PRO A 50 4.87 -15.44 -15.54
CA PRO A 50 6.18 -14.83 -15.80
C PRO A 50 6.23 -13.34 -15.39
N GLY A 51 7.10 -13.02 -14.43
CA GLY A 51 7.27 -11.67 -13.87
C GLY A 51 6.09 -11.08 -13.09
N LEU A 52 5.02 -11.86 -12.85
CA LEU A 52 3.75 -11.38 -12.31
C LEU A 52 3.23 -12.26 -11.18
N ALA A 53 2.55 -11.64 -10.21
CA ALA A 53 1.80 -12.36 -9.19
C ALA A 53 0.46 -11.68 -8.88
N ALA A 54 -0.62 -12.45 -8.79
CA ALA A 54 -1.94 -11.99 -8.35
C ALA A 54 -2.25 -12.51 -6.94
N LEU A 55 -2.66 -11.60 -6.05
CA LEU A 55 -2.84 -11.86 -4.62
C LEU A 55 -4.27 -11.53 -4.17
N PRO A 56 -4.81 -12.19 -3.13
CA PRO A 56 -6.13 -11.94 -2.58
C PRO A 56 -6.18 -10.67 -1.71
N ILE A 57 -5.66 -9.57 -2.24
CA ILE A 57 -5.44 -8.28 -1.56
C ILE A 57 -6.11 -7.20 -2.42
N PRO A 58 -6.74 -6.16 -1.83
CA PRO A 58 -7.28 -5.05 -2.62
C PRO A 58 -6.19 -4.35 -3.44
N ALA A 59 -6.49 -4.02 -4.71
CA ALA A 59 -5.58 -3.26 -5.58
C ALA A 59 -5.29 -1.84 -5.04
N ASP A 60 -6.16 -1.32 -4.16
CA ASP A 60 -5.98 -0.05 -3.46
C ASP A 60 -4.66 0.04 -2.69
N LEU A 61 -4.03 -1.09 -2.35
CA LEU A 61 -2.71 -1.11 -1.71
C LEU A 61 -1.65 -0.32 -2.49
N ARG A 62 -1.78 -0.18 -3.81
CA ARG A 62 -0.88 0.66 -4.62
C ARG A 62 -0.89 2.14 -4.21
N ALA A 63 -2.06 2.63 -3.79
CA ALA A 63 -2.30 4.04 -3.48
C ALA A 63 -2.43 4.28 -1.97
N ASP A 64 -2.89 3.30 -1.22
CA ASP A 64 -3.08 3.33 0.22
C ASP A 64 -2.28 2.20 0.89
N ALA A 65 -1.12 2.57 1.43
CA ALA A 65 -0.25 1.69 2.21
C ALA A 65 -0.95 1.05 3.43
N THR A 66 -2.11 1.56 3.85
CA THR A 66 -2.89 1.06 4.99
C THR A 66 -4.11 0.23 4.58
N ALA A 67 -4.30 -0.04 3.28
CA ALA A 67 -5.42 -0.82 2.75
C ALA A 67 -5.43 -2.29 3.21
N THR A 68 -4.35 -2.77 3.82
CA THR A 68 -4.17 -4.14 4.27
C THR A 68 -3.75 -4.18 5.75
N ASP A 69 -4.11 -5.26 6.44
CA ASP A 69 -3.58 -5.55 7.78
C ASP A 69 -2.20 -6.22 7.72
N ASP A 70 -1.59 -6.41 8.89
CA ASP A 70 -0.25 -6.99 9.02
C ASP A 70 -0.11 -8.40 8.43
N ARG A 71 -1.16 -9.24 8.47
CA ARG A 71 -1.04 -10.62 7.96
C ARG A 71 -1.13 -10.63 6.44
N ALA A 72 -2.09 -9.90 5.91
CA ALA A 72 -2.24 -9.70 4.49
C ALA A 72 -1.01 -8.97 3.90
N TRP A 73 -0.37 -8.09 4.66
CA TRP A 73 0.95 -7.52 4.32
C TRP A 73 2.06 -8.58 4.25
N ARG A 74 2.14 -9.53 5.19
CA ARG A 74 3.15 -10.61 5.13
C ARG A 74 3.01 -11.49 3.89
N LEU A 75 1.78 -11.72 3.43
CA LEU A 75 1.52 -12.41 2.17
C LEU A 75 2.13 -11.62 0.99
N VAL A 76 1.88 -10.32 0.94
CA VAL A 76 2.45 -9.40 -0.07
C VAL A 76 3.98 -9.41 -0.04
N ALA A 77 4.57 -9.26 1.15
CA ALA A 77 6.02 -9.27 1.32
C ALA A 77 6.66 -10.59 0.84
N ALA A 78 6.06 -11.73 1.17
CA ALA A 78 6.52 -13.04 0.72
C ALA A 78 6.47 -13.16 -0.81
N THR A 79 5.41 -12.62 -1.44
CA THR A 79 5.30 -12.57 -2.90
C THR A 79 6.36 -11.68 -3.55
N VAL A 80 6.68 -10.53 -2.96
CA VAL A 80 7.75 -9.65 -3.47
C VAL A 80 9.12 -10.34 -3.37
N LEU A 81 9.41 -11.00 -2.25
CA LEU A 81 10.63 -11.80 -2.08
C LEU A 81 10.72 -12.92 -3.12
N ALA A 82 9.62 -13.62 -3.36
CA ALA A 82 9.55 -14.70 -4.34
C ALA A 82 9.80 -14.23 -5.78
N LEU A 83 9.18 -13.11 -6.18
CA LEU A 83 9.40 -12.52 -7.50
C LEU A 83 10.86 -12.04 -7.66
N GLN A 84 11.41 -11.38 -6.64
CA GLN A 84 12.82 -10.95 -6.65
C GLN A 84 13.78 -12.14 -6.72
N THR A 85 13.48 -13.24 -6.02
CA THR A 85 14.28 -14.47 -6.05
C THR A 85 14.26 -15.07 -7.46
N ALA A 86 13.09 -15.14 -8.09
CA ALA A 86 12.94 -15.70 -9.43
C ALA A 86 13.54 -14.83 -10.54
N ALA A 87 13.54 -13.51 -10.37
CA ALA A 87 14.09 -12.57 -11.35
C ALA A 87 15.59 -12.28 -11.14
N GLU A 88 16.16 -12.66 -9.99
CA GLU A 88 17.57 -12.42 -9.61
C GLU A 88 18.02 -10.96 -9.84
N LEU A 89 17.13 -9.99 -9.59
CA LEU A 89 17.42 -8.58 -9.85
C LEU A 89 18.60 -8.09 -8.98
N PRO A 90 19.53 -7.30 -9.54
CA PRO A 90 20.69 -6.81 -8.80
C PRO A 90 20.27 -5.84 -7.69
N ALA A 91 21.13 -5.67 -6.69
CA ALA A 91 20.92 -4.66 -5.65
C ALA A 91 20.78 -3.26 -6.27
N PRO A 92 19.74 -2.48 -5.88
CA PRO A 92 19.50 -1.15 -6.43
C PRO A 92 20.54 -0.16 -5.88
N ALA A 93 20.98 0.80 -6.70
CA ALA A 93 21.92 1.84 -6.27
C ALA A 93 21.21 3.14 -5.85
N ARG A 94 20.01 3.38 -6.39
CA ARG A 94 19.15 4.53 -6.10
C ARG A 94 17.66 4.16 -6.22
N ALA A 95 16.78 5.00 -5.69
CA ALA A 95 15.33 4.79 -5.73
C ALA A 95 14.78 4.51 -7.14
N GLY A 96 15.33 5.17 -8.17
CA GLY A 96 14.91 4.99 -9.56
C GLY A 96 15.38 3.69 -10.22
N ASP A 97 16.10 2.83 -9.51
CA ASP A 97 16.45 1.48 -9.96
C ASP A 97 15.44 0.43 -9.47
N LEU A 98 14.45 0.82 -8.65
CA LEU A 98 13.34 -0.02 -8.25
C LEU A 98 12.36 -0.19 -9.42
N GLU A 99 11.92 -1.42 -9.65
CA GLU A 99 11.14 -1.81 -10.83
C GLU A 99 9.72 -2.28 -10.49
N LEU A 100 9.40 -2.47 -9.20
CA LEU A 100 8.11 -3.01 -8.79
C LEU A 100 6.97 -2.10 -9.25
N GLN A 101 6.06 -2.70 -9.99
CA GLN A 101 4.77 -2.11 -10.34
C GLN A 101 3.64 -2.87 -9.66
N ALA A 102 2.56 -2.16 -9.38
CA ALA A 102 1.32 -2.74 -8.88
C ALA A 102 0.17 -2.34 -9.81
N GLY A 103 -0.80 -3.22 -9.94
CA GLY A 103 -2.01 -3.03 -10.73
C GLY A 103 -3.11 -3.94 -10.22
N GLU A 104 -4.05 -4.30 -11.09
CA GLU A 104 -5.19 -5.14 -10.73
C GLU A 104 -5.47 -6.29 -11.70
N THR A 105 -5.93 -7.41 -11.16
CA THR A 105 -6.57 -8.50 -11.92
C THR A 105 -7.88 -8.83 -11.23
N GLY A 106 -9.01 -8.50 -11.86
CA GLY A 106 -10.35 -8.76 -11.29
C GLY A 106 -10.62 -8.04 -9.97
N GLY A 107 -10.04 -6.85 -9.77
CA GLY A 107 -10.16 -6.04 -8.54
C GLY A 107 -9.16 -6.40 -7.43
N PHE A 108 -8.30 -7.39 -7.68
CA PHE A 108 -7.27 -7.85 -6.74
C PHE A 108 -5.89 -7.38 -7.16
N LEU A 109 -5.01 -7.15 -6.19
CA LEU A 109 -3.64 -6.70 -6.38
C LEU A 109 -2.89 -7.65 -7.31
N THR A 110 -2.29 -7.07 -8.34
CA THR A 110 -1.27 -7.75 -9.15
C THR A 110 0.05 -7.01 -9.02
N ILE A 111 1.13 -7.73 -8.75
CA ILE A 111 2.49 -7.20 -8.64
C ILE A 111 3.28 -7.66 -9.86
N ALA A 112 4.03 -6.74 -10.45
CA ALA A 112 5.00 -7.03 -11.49
C ALA A 112 6.40 -6.67 -11.00
N LEU A 113 7.37 -7.59 -11.14
CA LEU A 113 8.75 -7.36 -10.76
C LEU A 113 9.68 -8.27 -11.56
N GLY A 114 10.50 -7.65 -12.43
CA GLY A 114 11.45 -8.36 -13.29
C GLY A 114 10.80 -9.35 -14.25
N ASP A 115 11.63 -10.05 -15.01
CA ASP A 115 11.25 -11.24 -15.76
C ASP A 115 11.89 -12.44 -15.06
N GLY A 116 11.08 -13.40 -14.63
CA GLY A 116 11.51 -14.49 -13.77
C GLY A 116 10.67 -15.74 -13.97
N ASP A 117 11.26 -16.89 -13.69
CA ASP A 117 10.60 -18.19 -13.84
C ASP A 117 9.46 -18.33 -12.79
N PRO A 118 8.19 -18.48 -13.23
CA PRO A 118 7.07 -18.60 -12.29
C PRO A 118 7.13 -19.87 -11.43
N GLU A 119 7.76 -20.95 -11.88
CA GLU A 119 7.93 -22.16 -11.06
C GLU A 119 8.95 -21.92 -9.93
N LEU A 120 10.02 -21.17 -10.21
CA LEU A 120 10.98 -20.74 -9.19
C LEU A 120 10.33 -19.76 -8.20
N ALA A 121 9.51 -18.84 -8.70
CA ALA A 121 8.75 -17.92 -7.85
C ALA A 121 7.77 -18.67 -6.92
N GLN A 122 7.07 -19.69 -7.44
CA GLN A 122 6.21 -20.55 -6.63
C GLN A 122 6.98 -21.21 -5.49
N LEU A 123 8.13 -21.83 -5.79
CA LEU A 123 8.95 -22.51 -4.77
C LEU A 123 9.46 -21.53 -3.70
N ALA A 124 9.98 -20.37 -4.13
CA ALA A 124 10.47 -19.33 -3.23
C ALA A 124 9.36 -18.76 -2.33
N PHE A 125 8.15 -18.60 -2.88
CA PHE A 125 6.99 -18.16 -2.12
C PHE A 125 6.58 -19.16 -1.04
N ASP A 126 6.49 -20.45 -1.40
CA ASP A 126 6.09 -21.50 -0.45
C ASP A 126 7.09 -21.62 0.71
N GLU A 127 8.39 -21.43 0.45
CA GLU A 127 9.42 -21.34 1.49
C GLU A 127 9.24 -20.10 2.37
N ALA A 128 9.10 -18.92 1.77
CA ALA A 128 8.96 -17.64 2.49
C ALA A 128 7.72 -17.63 3.41
N VAL A 129 6.59 -18.17 2.94
CA VAL A 129 5.33 -18.12 3.69
C VAL A 129 5.24 -19.18 4.79
N ALA A 130 6.04 -20.25 4.72
CA ALA A 130 6.05 -21.32 5.73
C ALA A 130 6.39 -20.81 7.15
N GLY A 131 7.20 -19.76 7.25
CA GLY A 131 7.59 -19.11 8.50
C GLY A 131 6.55 -18.13 9.08
N VAL A 132 5.48 -17.82 8.35
CA VAL A 132 4.51 -16.80 8.77
C VAL A 132 3.52 -17.36 9.81
N ASP A 133 3.50 -16.75 11.00
CA ASP A 133 2.57 -17.15 12.06
C ASP A 133 1.11 -17.00 11.62
N ARG A 134 0.30 -18.02 11.92
CA ARG A 134 -1.16 -18.07 11.68
C ARG A 134 -1.61 -17.85 10.22
N LEU A 135 -0.70 -17.99 9.27
CA LEU A 135 -1.00 -17.99 7.85
C LEU A 135 -0.61 -19.35 7.26
N ARG A 136 -1.50 -19.91 6.45
CA ARG A 136 -1.21 -21.00 5.53
C ARG A 136 -1.56 -20.49 4.14
N ALA A 137 -0.56 -20.45 3.28
CA ALA A 137 -0.72 -20.06 1.90
C ALA A 137 0.04 -21.03 1.01
N HIS A 138 -0.27 -20.99 -0.27
CA HIS A 138 0.43 -21.73 -1.30
C HIS A 138 0.43 -20.93 -2.59
N ALA A 139 1.42 -21.17 -3.43
CA ALA A 139 1.48 -20.61 -4.77
C ALA A 139 0.94 -21.60 -5.81
N LEU A 140 0.32 -21.06 -6.87
CA LEU A 140 -0.02 -21.78 -8.09
C LEU A 140 0.60 -21.07 -9.29
N VAL A 141 1.15 -21.83 -10.23
CA VAL A 141 1.58 -21.29 -11.53
C VAL A 141 0.39 -21.28 -12.48
N VAL A 142 0.12 -20.12 -13.07
CA VAL A 142 -0.91 -19.93 -14.10
C VAL A 142 -0.24 -19.54 -15.42
N PRO A 143 -0.82 -19.92 -16.57
CA PRO A 143 -0.18 -19.68 -17.86
C PRO A 143 -0.11 -18.20 -18.25
N ASP A 144 -1.06 -17.39 -17.76
CA ASP A 144 -1.14 -15.96 -18.07
C ASP A 144 -1.87 -15.22 -16.95
N LEU A 145 -1.45 -13.98 -16.70
CA LEU A 145 -2.14 -12.99 -15.88
C LEU A 145 -2.34 -11.75 -16.76
N GLN A 146 -3.56 -11.18 -16.73
CA GLN A 146 -3.91 -10.01 -17.54
C GLN A 146 -4.11 -8.79 -16.65
N PRO A 147 -3.03 -8.20 -16.12
CA PRO A 147 -3.14 -7.06 -15.23
C PRO A 147 -3.60 -5.82 -15.98
N HIS A 148 -4.35 -4.99 -15.26
CA HIS A 148 -4.73 -3.66 -15.66
C HIS A 148 -4.04 -2.62 -14.75
N ASP A 149 -3.78 -1.43 -15.31
CA ASP A 149 -3.27 -0.28 -14.56
C ASP A 149 -1.94 -0.51 -13.81
N LEU A 150 -1.03 -1.33 -14.35
CA LEU A 150 0.32 -1.49 -13.79
C LEU A 150 1.05 -0.14 -13.75
N ARG A 151 1.36 0.31 -12.53
CA ARG A 151 2.05 1.57 -12.24
C ARG A 151 2.89 1.45 -10.98
N GLU A 152 3.81 2.38 -10.80
CA GLU A 152 4.57 2.49 -9.57
C GLU A 152 3.67 2.71 -8.34
N PRO A 153 4.02 2.12 -7.18
CA PRO A 153 3.38 2.46 -5.91
C PRO A 153 3.54 3.94 -5.56
N ILE A 154 2.49 4.52 -4.96
CA ILE A 154 2.43 5.96 -4.70
C ILE A 154 3.20 6.31 -3.42
N GLY A 155 4.18 7.20 -3.53
CA GLY A 155 5.01 7.66 -2.40
C GLY A 155 6.41 7.05 -2.43
N ALA A 156 7.38 7.79 -1.87
CA ALA A 156 8.78 7.38 -1.85
C ALA A 156 9.03 6.23 -0.85
N ALA A 157 8.35 6.27 0.30
CA ALA A 157 8.45 5.25 1.36
C ALA A 157 7.30 4.24 1.32
N HIS A 158 6.72 3.98 0.15
CA HIS A 158 5.61 3.04 0.03
C HIS A 158 6.06 1.62 0.44
N PRO A 159 5.28 0.86 1.23
CA PRO A 159 5.69 -0.46 1.72
C PRO A 159 6.15 -1.42 0.63
N LEU A 160 5.49 -1.43 -0.54
CA LEU A 160 5.92 -2.24 -1.69
C LEU A 160 7.35 -1.90 -2.18
N LYS A 161 7.73 -0.61 -2.18
CA LYS A 161 9.10 -0.18 -2.55
C LYS A 161 10.11 -0.58 -1.49
N VAL A 162 9.72 -0.51 -0.22
CA VAL A 162 10.54 -0.98 0.92
C VAL A 162 10.75 -2.50 0.80
N ALA A 163 9.71 -3.28 0.51
CA ALA A 163 9.80 -4.72 0.36
C ALA A 163 10.73 -5.13 -0.80
N GLU A 164 10.61 -4.46 -1.96
CA GLU A 164 11.51 -4.69 -3.09
C GLU A 164 12.96 -4.34 -2.72
N ALA A 165 13.19 -3.19 -2.07
CA ALA A 165 14.52 -2.77 -1.65
C ALA A 165 15.14 -3.76 -0.67
N VAL A 166 14.40 -4.20 0.35
CA VAL A 166 14.86 -5.21 1.32
C VAL A 166 15.23 -6.51 0.61
N ALA A 167 14.35 -7.03 -0.25
CA ALA A 167 14.59 -8.27 -0.98
C ALA A 167 15.84 -8.18 -1.87
N ARG A 168 15.97 -7.10 -2.65
CA ARG A 168 17.13 -6.90 -3.55
C ARG A 168 18.44 -6.57 -2.82
N LEU A 169 18.37 -6.11 -1.56
CA LEU A 169 19.53 -5.97 -0.67
C LEU A 169 19.88 -7.29 0.05
N GLY A 170 19.18 -8.39 -0.25
CA GLY A 170 19.43 -9.72 0.31
C GLY A 170 18.77 -9.96 1.67
N GLY A 171 17.79 -9.13 2.06
CA GLY A 171 16.98 -9.34 3.25
C GLY A 171 15.65 -10.04 2.97
N ASP A 172 14.96 -10.40 4.04
CA ASP A 172 13.61 -10.99 4.02
C ASP A 172 12.57 -9.92 4.44
N PRO A 173 11.72 -9.42 3.53
CA PRO A 173 10.70 -8.43 3.86
C PRO A 173 9.57 -8.97 4.75
N THR A 174 9.49 -10.29 4.98
CA THR A 174 8.52 -10.92 5.88
C THR A 174 9.01 -10.99 7.33
N ASP A 175 10.33 -10.85 7.55
CA ASP A 175 10.98 -10.87 8.85
C ASP A 175 11.27 -9.44 9.35
N PRO A 176 10.61 -8.98 10.43
CA PRO A 176 10.87 -7.67 11.01
C PRO A 176 12.34 -7.43 11.38
N GLN A 177 13.09 -8.46 11.79
CA GLN A 177 14.50 -8.29 12.16
C GLN A 177 15.37 -8.02 10.94
N SER A 178 15.12 -8.72 9.83
CA SER A 178 15.80 -8.46 8.56
C SER A 178 15.52 -7.05 8.04
N VAL A 179 14.28 -6.58 8.14
CA VAL A 179 13.89 -5.21 7.77
C VAL A 179 14.61 -4.17 8.64
N GLU A 180 14.67 -4.38 9.96
CA GLU A 180 15.37 -3.49 10.90
C GLU A 180 16.88 -3.39 10.59
N GLN A 181 17.53 -4.51 10.27
CA GLN A 181 18.96 -4.54 9.91
C GLN A 181 19.28 -3.74 8.65
N LEU A 182 18.35 -3.66 7.70
CA LEU A 182 18.52 -2.98 6.41
C LEU A 182 17.91 -1.58 6.40
N GLU A 183 17.30 -1.12 7.50
CA GLU A 183 16.54 0.12 7.57
C GLU A 183 17.35 1.33 7.06
N ASP A 184 18.59 1.48 7.50
CA ASP A 184 19.47 2.57 7.11
C ASP A 184 19.81 2.55 5.61
N ALA A 185 20.07 1.36 5.05
CA ALA A 185 20.38 1.18 3.63
C ALA A 185 19.15 1.49 2.76
N VAL A 186 17.97 1.00 3.18
CA VAL A 186 16.70 1.25 2.49
C VAL A 186 16.32 2.72 2.52
N TYR A 187 16.45 3.42 3.66
CA TYR A 187 16.19 4.85 3.71
C TYR A 187 17.18 5.66 2.87
N GLY A 188 18.45 5.28 2.86
CA GLY A 188 19.46 5.89 1.99
C GLY A 188 19.10 5.72 0.51
N LEU A 189 18.68 4.53 0.12
CA LEU A 189 18.28 4.19 -1.25
C LEU A 189 17.05 4.97 -1.72
N LEU A 190 15.98 4.96 -0.92
CA LEU A 190 14.69 5.55 -1.27
C LEU A 190 14.71 7.08 -1.28
N GLU A 191 15.89 7.69 -1.03
CA GLU A 191 16.04 9.11 -0.80
C GLU A 191 14.97 9.63 0.17
N VAL A 192 14.61 8.81 1.17
CA VAL A 192 13.83 9.28 2.32
C VAL A 192 14.80 10.16 3.08
N GLN A 193 14.95 11.39 2.62
CA GLN A 193 15.99 12.31 3.06
C GLN A 193 15.94 12.38 4.58
N ARG A 194 17.02 11.90 5.20
CA ARG A 194 17.31 12.11 6.62
C ARG A 194 17.12 13.61 6.90
N GLY A 195 16.06 13.96 7.62
CA GLY A 195 15.65 15.34 7.88
C GLY A 195 14.16 15.64 7.67
N ARG A 196 13.39 14.77 7.01
CA ARG A 196 11.92 14.91 6.96
C ARG A 196 11.27 14.29 8.19
N THR A 197 10.84 15.13 9.11
CA THR A 197 10.05 14.70 10.28
C THR A 197 8.70 14.17 9.80
N ARG A 198 8.29 12.98 10.24
CA ARG A 198 6.97 12.40 9.90
C ARG A 198 5.86 13.35 10.38
N PRO A 199 4.67 13.39 9.73
CA PRO A 199 3.55 14.23 10.18
C PRO A 199 3.15 14.09 11.64
N HIS A 200 3.43 12.95 12.29
CA HIS A 200 3.16 12.73 13.72
C HIS A 200 4.34 13.11 14.63
N ASP A 201 5.54 13.27 14.08
CA ASP A 201 6.73 13.62 14.84
C ASP A 201 7.08 15.11 14.72
N ASP A 202 6.31 15.87 13.93
CA ASP A 202 6.56 17.30 13.69
C ASP A 202 6.63 18.02 15.05
N PRO A 203 7.72 18.75 15.35
CA PRO A 203 7.91 19.33 16.67
C PRO A 203 6.88 20.40 16.99
N ASP A 204 6.36 21.11 15.97
CA ASP A 204 5.33 22.13 16.15
C ASP A 204 3.94 21.47 16.20
N PRO A 205 3.20 21.55 17.33
CA PRO A 205 1.92 20.87 17.48
C PRO A 205 0.88 21.24 16.42
N ALA A 206 0.81 22.51 16.03
CA ALA A 206 -0.18 22.96 15.05
C ALA A 206 0.16 22.44 13.64
N THR A 207 1.44 22.47 13.27
CA THR A 207 1.94 21.91 12.00
C THR A 207 1.73 20.40 11.99
N ARG A 208 2.06 19.69 13.08
CA ARG A 208 1.77 18.26 13.26
C ARG A 208 0.31 17.92 12.98
N VAL A 209 -0.61 18.65 13.59
CA VAL A 209 -2.05 18.45 13.41
C VAL A 209 -2.48 18.73 11.97
N ALA A 210 -2.00 19.83 11.37
CA ALA A 210 -2.31 20.20 9.99
C ALA A 210 -1.87 19.11 9.01
N ARG A 211 -0.64 18.62 9.16
CA ARG A 211 -0.07 17.56 8.32
C ARG A 211 -0.87 16.26 8.47
N ARG A 212 -1.24 15.88 9.69
CA ARG A 212 -2.08 14.68 9.94
C ARG A 212 -3.49 14.78 9.36
N ILE A 213 -4.11 15.97 9.38
CA ILE A 213 -5.43 16.19 8.76
C ILE A 213 -5.31 16.05 7.24
N LEU A 214 -4.38 16.78 6.62
CA LEU A 214 -4.22 16.80 5.17
C LEU A 214 -3.79 15.44 4.62
N GLN A 215 -2.86 14.75 5.28
CA GLN A 215 -2.43 13.40 4.91
C GLN A 215 -3.60 12.42 4.88
N ARG A 216 -4.47 12.47 5.89
CA ARG A 216 -5.65 11.59 5.96
C ARG A 216 -6.65 11.90 4.85
N LEU A 217 -6.92 13.18 4.59
CA LEU A 217 -7.83 13.58 3.52
C LEU A 217 -7.29 13.23 2.14
N ASP A 218 -5.98 13.37 1.93
CA ASP A 218 -5.30 13.04 0.67
C ASP A 218 -5.37 11.53 0.44
N GLY A 219 -5.04 10.72 1.45
CA GLY A 219 -5.17 9.27 1.41
C GLY A 219 -6.61 8.79 1.15
N MET A 220 -7.62 9.48 1.70
CA MET A 220 -9.04 9.18 1.43
C MET A 220 -9.55 9.72 0.08
N GLY A 221 -8.69 10.35 -0.73
CA GLY A 221 -9.08 10.92 -2.02
C GLY A 221 -10.10 12.07 -1.92
N LYS A 222 -10.11 12.82 -0.79
CA LYS A 222 -11.08 13.90 -0.51
C LYS A 222 -10.77 15.17 -1.29
N TRP A 223 -10.69 15.06 -2.61
CA TRP A 223 -10.39 16.13 -3.55
C TRP A 223 -11.64 16.53 -4.35
N GLY A 224 -11.83 17.83 -4.57
CA GLY A 224 -12.89 18.36 -5.43
C GLY A 224 -14.31 17.95 -5.02
N GLY A 225 -14.88 16.93 -5.67
CA GLY A 225 -16.26 16.48 -5.45
C GLY A 225 -16.46 15.61 -4.20
N PHE A 226 -15.38 14.99 -3.69
CA PHE A 226 -15.43 14.05 -2.57
C PHE A 226 -15.03 14.75 -1.28
N HIS A 227 -15.92 14.73 -0.28
CA HIS A 227 -15.82 15.60 0.89
C HIS A 227 -16.11 14.85 2.19
N THR A 228 -15.84 15.49 3.32
CA THR A 228 -16.13 14.99 4.67
C THR A 228 -16.79 16.08 5.50
N ASP A 229 -17.52 15.71 6.55
CA ASP A 229 -17.96 16.64 7.59
C ASP A 229 -16.73 17.27 8.28
N PHE A 230 -16.76 18.57 8.52
CA PHE A 230 -15.72 19.33 9.22
C PHE A 230 -15.47 18.76 10.62
N ALA A 231 -16.50 18.34 11.35
CA ALA A 231 -16.34 17.75 12.67
C ALA A 231 -15.53 16.44 12.66
N HIS A 232 -15.35 15.80 11.48
CA HIS A 232 -14.52 14.61 11.34
C HIS A 232 -13.03 14.91 11.20
N LEU A 233 -12.61 16.17 11.01
CA LEU A 233 -11.18 16.51 10.95
C LEU A 233 -10.48 16.15 12.27
N ALA A 234 -11.13 16.49 13.40
CA ALA A 234 -10.64 16.21 14.74
C ALA A 234 -10.74 14.72 15.16
N ARG A 235 -11.28 13.83 14.32
CA ARG A 235 -11.31 12.39 14.60
C ARG A 235 -9.88 11.86 14.72
N GLY A 236 -9.60 11.03 15.74
CA GLY A 236 -8.27 10.47 15.99
C GLY A 236 -7.29 11.41 16.71
N PHE A 237 -7.75 12.58 17.17
CA PHE A 237 -7.04 13.44 18.12
C PHE A 237 -7.70 13.35 19.51
N ALA A 238 -6.90 13.43 20.57
CA ALA A 238 -7.35 13.25 21.95
C ALA A 238 -7.01 14.47 22.81
N GLY A 239 -7.82 14.73 23.85
CA GLY A 239 -7.59 15.84 24.78
C GLY A 239 -7.49 17.20 24.06
N ASN A 240 -6.50 18.00 24.44
CA ASN A 240 -6.28 19.35 23.89
C ASN A 240 -5.98 19.35 22.39
N ASP A 241 -5.46 18.25 21.83
CA ASP A 241 -5.19 18.14 20.39
C ASP A 241 -6.48 18.13 19.56
N ARG A 242 -7.62 17.77 20.17
CA ARG A 242 -8.91 17.76 19.48
C ARG A 242 -9.40 19.18 19.21
N GLN A 243 -9.30 20.06 20.21
CA GLN A 243 -9.61 21.49 20.04
C GLN A 243 -8.63 22.14 19.05
N LEU A 244 -7.35 21.82 19.18
CA LEU A 244 -6.34 22.30 18.24
C LEU A 244 -6.63 21.86 16.79
N ALA A 245 -7.16 20.65 16.59
CA ALA A 245 -7.56 20.17 15.26
C ALA A 245 -8.73 20.95 14.65
N ASP A 246 -9.68 21.40 15.46
CA ASP A 246 -10.75 22.28 14.98
C ASP A 246 -10.20 23.65 14.56
N GLU A 247 -9.33 24.25 15.39
CA GLU A 247 -8.67 25.54 15.09
C GLU A 247 -7.77 25.47 13.85
N VAL A 248 -7.00 24.38 13.71
CA VAL A 248 -6.20 24.12 12.51
C VAL A 248 -7.09 23.89 11.29
N GLY A 249 -8.22 23.18 11.44
CA GLY A 249 -9.20 23.01 10.37
C GLY A 249 -9.70 24.33 9.80
N GLU A 250 -10.02 25.30 10.67
CA GLU A 250 -10.42 26.64 10.26
C GLU A 250 -9.27 27.38 9.55
N ALA A 251 -8.04 27.28 10.07
CA ALA A 251 -6.87 27.89 9.43
C ALA A 251 -6.61 27.33 8.02
N LEU A 252 -6.83 26.03 7.81
CA LEU A 252 -6.71 25.39 6.50
C LEU A 252 -7.78 25.86 5.51
N ILE A 253 -9.00 26.15 5.97
CA ILE A 253 -10.06 26.76 5.15
C ILE A 253 -9.67 28.20 4.79
N GLN A 254 -9.26 29.00 5.77
CA GLN A 254 -8.85 30.40 5.55
C GLN A 254 -7.67 30.52 4.57
N ALA A 255 -6.79 29.52 4.52
CA ALA A 255 -5.67 29.46 3.60
C ALA A 255 -6.02 28.86 2.22
N ASP A 256 -7.31 28.58 1.95
CA ASP A 256 -7.81 27.89 0.75
C ASP A 256 -7.18 26.50 0.51
N LEU A 257 -6.65 25.83 1.53
CA LEU A 257 -6.16 24.46 1.41
C LEU A 257 -7.32 23.46 1.53
N LEU A 258 -8.34 23.81 2.32
CA LEU A 258 -9.65 23.18 2.33
C LEU A 258 -10.70 24.12 1.74
N ILE A 259 -11.64 23.56 0.98
CA ILE A 259 -12.78 24.29 0.43
C ILE A 259 -14.05 23.80 1.10
N GLU A 260 -14.88 24.73 1.57
CA GLU A 260 -16.21 24.42 2.07
C GLU A 260 -17.17 24.13 0.91
N LYS A 261 -17.91 23.04 1.05
CA LYS A 261 -19.02 22.74 0.16
C LYS A 261 -20.29 23.39 0.73
N PRO A 262 -21.08 24.12 -0.07
CA PRO A 262 -22.37 24.63 0.38
C PRO A 262 -23.35 23.45 0.54
N SER A 263 -23.56 23.00 1.77
CA SER A 263 -24.58 22.01 2.15
C SER A 263 -25.55 22.56 3.18
N VAL A 264 -26.84 22.22 3.04
CA VAL A 264 -27.87 22.53 4.02
C VAL A 264 -27.74 21.57 5.22
N GLY A 265 -27.22 22.08 6.34
CA GLY A 265 -27.30 21.43 7.66
C GLY A 265 -25.96 21.08 8.32
N GLN A 266 -24.95 20.66 7.56
CA GLN A 266 -23.62 20.30 8.07
C GLN A 266 -22.52 20.95 7.22
N ARG A 267 -21.44 21.44 7.86
CA ARG A 267 -20.29 22.05 7.18
C ARG A 267 -19.39 20.95 6.65
N HIS A 268 -19.26 20.85 5.33
CA HIS A 268 -18.45 19.83 4.68
C HIS A 268 -17.25 20.46 3.99
N VAL A 269 -16.11 19.76 4.02
CA VAL A 269 -14.85 20.21 3.44
C VAL A 269 -14.19 19.16 2.55
N PHE A 270 -13.38 19.64 1.61
CA PHE A 270 -12.51 18.83 0.75
C PHE A 270 -11.22 19.58 0.43
N LEU A 271 -10.18 18.86 0.01
CA LEU A 271 -8.88 19.41 -0.38
C LEU A 271 -8.99 20.20 -1.68
N ASN A 272 -8.40 21.39 -1.72
CA ASN A 272 -8.40 22.25 -2.89
C ASN A 272 -7.46 21.72 -3.99
N PRO A 273 -7.97 21.22 -5.13
CA PRO A 273 -7.11 20.66 -6.19
C PRO A 273 -6.14 21.69 -6.78
N ARG A 274 -6.49 22.98 -6.75
CA ARG A 274 -5.64 24.07 -7.25
C ARG A 274 -4.40 24.31 -6.38
N LYS A 275 -4.42 23.84 -5.14
CA LYS A 275 -3.29 23.93 -4.18
C LYS A 275 -2.65 22.58 -3.88
N ALA A 276 -2.85 21.57 -4.73
CA ALA A 276 -2.35 20.22 -4.49
C ALA A 276 -0.84 20.16 -4.22
N GLY A 277 -0.04 20.95 -4.94
CA GLY A 277 1.41 21.03 -4.71
C GLY A 277 1.79 21.63 -3.35
N GLU A 278 1.06 22.62 -2.86
CA GLU A 278 1.28 23.21 -1.52
C GLU A 278 0.84 22.24 -0.42
N ILE A 279 -0.30 21.58 -0.60
CA ILE A 279 -0.83 20.58 0.34
C ILE A 279 0.16 19.43 0.47
N ARG A 280 0.66 18.89 -0.64
CA ARG A 280 1.62 17.79 -0.64
C ARG A 280 2.95 18.17 -0.01
N ARG A 281 3.49 19.36 -0.31
CA ARG A 281 4.70 19.86 0.38
C ARG A 281 4.50 19.93 1.89
N LEU A 282 3.40 20.52 2.34
CA LEU A 282 3.08 20.57 3.78
C LEU A 282 3.01 19.16 4.38
N ILE A 283 2.34 18.20 3.73
CA ILE A 283 2.30 16.81 4.18
C ILE A 283 3.72 16.21 4.26
N ASP A 284 4.48 16.29 3.17
CA ASP A 284 5.73 15.57 2.97
C ASP A 284 6.86 16.10 3.86
N ASP A 285 6.97 17.42 4.00
CA ASP A 285 8.11 18.05 4.69
C ASP A 285 7.76 19.16 5.68
N GLY A 286 6.48 19.46 5.88
CA GLY A 286 6.06 20.47 6.83
C GLY A 286 6.21 21.90 6.32
N THR A 287 6.53 22.12 5.02
CA THR A 287 6.63 23.47 4.46
C THR A 287 5.29 24.19 4.51
N VAL A 288 5.16 25.15 5.43
CA VAL A 288 3.95 25.97 5.62
C VAL A 288 3.81 26.96 4.45
N PRO A 289 2.70 26.95 3.69
CA PRO A 289 2.46 27.90 2.62
C PRO A 289 2.37 29.34 3.17
N ALA A 290 2.81 30.32 2.39
CA ALA A 290 2.91 31.73 2.84
C ALA A 290 1.59 32.35 3.34
N GLY A 291 0.43 31.80 2.94
CA GLY A 291 -0.89 32.24 3.39
C GLY A 291 -1.46 31.49 4.59
N LEU A 292 -0.84 30.39 5.02
CA LEU A 292 -1.33 29.56 6.13
C LEU A 292 -0.84 30.11 7.47
N ARG A 293 -1.78 30.50 8.33
CA ARG A 293 -1.50 30.94 9.70
C ARG A 293 -2.05 29.92 10.68
N LEU A 294 -1.18 29.03 11.14
CA LEU A 294 -1.54 28.04 12.14
C LEU A 294 -1.66 28.69 13.53
N PRO A 295 -2.56 28.18 14.40
CA PRO A 295 -2.66 28.65 15.79
C PRO A 295 -1.30 28.48 16.50
N ARG A 296 -0.91 29.48 17.28
CA ARG A 296 0.31 29.42 18.09
C ARG A 296 -0.01 28.64 19.37
N THR A 297 0.66 27.51 19.57
CA THR A 297 0.66 26.76 20.83
C THR A 297 1.71 27.28 21.80
#